data_AF-N1QLG7-F1
#
_entry.id   AF-N1QLG7-F1
#
_cell.length_a   1.000
_cell.length_b   1.000
_cell.length_c   1.000
_cell.angle_alpha   90.00
_cell.angle_beta   90.00
_cell.angle_gamma   90.00
#
_symmetry.space_group_name_H-M   'P 1'
#
loop_
_entity.id
_entity.type
_entity.pdbx_description
1 polymer ?
#
loop_
_entity_poly.entity_id
_entity_poly.type
_entity_poly.pdbx_seq_one_letter_code
_entity_poly.pdbx_strand_id
1 'polypeptide(L)'
;MAQTRSRKKLKVEMMYDCHGMPQLRHASTAAAAMKSTDKETTSEIPSGPTVVAYQAQQDNEAALTDRAGNSLPGTPISAMQLSYQPARKTFSLLGAFVEDSSLIIELVSYLTIPALLSWYAIDRKFHWYYNKNCTAFMLASVRTWAPGAESIYPWRFYQHLCLKDPTKRQKEKSDHLGPEIFKLNLFSRDCPSMRWLQMVVWREGVVTDMVIQLMIKGLRVPPGTIDAVKRMWFFMDLPINSFRLSCIRSRIIAPDKTLELATAFFLKVDMLFTNPTRKPYPVNHPNQAQYPNRWANGMAVGCSLREILLAEDTLTPLWRVMRGWTPDGTGKGRLIAPVDILKLWMRHRYRFDENTPQYVDPTVPILGMRMEEFEQVGMERLARVENGLPVRRQRILRPDLLVMGEAIRRRIDLSRKWYDMMVYGFLDPFELRVPVPKEDEILQSRRSYWTKKEKKMIAENEAKERKLLERSRCRIGDGC
;
A
#
# COMPACT_ATOMS: atom_id res chain seq x y z
N MET A 1 -37.57 26.11 -25.87
CA MET A 1 -36.12 26.39 -25.92
C MET A 1 -35.43 25.58 -24.83
N ALA A 2 -34.74 24.50 -25.20
CA ALA A 2 -34.00 23.64 -24.26
C ALA A 2 -32.53 24.04 -24.24
N GLN A 3 -31.98 24.39 -23.06
CA GLN A 3 -30.54 24.63 -22.88
C GLN A 3 -29.86 23.33 -22.39
N THR A 4 -29.12 22.72 -23.30
CA THR A 4 -28.24 21.57 -23.03
C THR A 4 -26.99 22.05 -22.28
N ARG A 5 -26.87 21.76 -20.97
CA ARG A 5 -25.64 21.99 -20.21
C ARG A 5 -24.61 20.90 -20.52
N SER A 6 -23.61 21.24 -21.33
CA SER A 6 -22.42 20.42 -21.58
C SER A 6 -21.56 20.31 -20.30
N ARG A 7 -21.40 19.09 -19.76
CA ARG A 7 -20.46 18.79 -18.66
C ARG A 7 -19.04 18.73 -19.22
N LYS A 8 -18.18 19.68 -18.82
CA LYS A 8 -16.73 19.64 -19.10
C LYS A 8 -16.13 18.36 -18.50
N LYS A 9 -15.47 17.54 -19.33
CA LYS A 9 -14.70 16.37 -18.88
C LYS A 9 -13.46 16.86 -18.13
N LEU A 10 -13.44 16.69 -16.82
CA LEU A 10 -12.24 16.87 -16.00
C LEU A 10 -11.30 15.69 -16.25
N LYS A 11 -10.20 15.93 -16.95
CA LYS A 11 -9.12 14.95 -17.08
C LYS A 11 -8.29 15.01 -15.80
N VAL A 12 -8.37 13.97 -14.98
CA VAL A 12 -7.56 13.82 -13.78
C VAL A 12 -6.38 12.94 -14.15
N GLU A 13 -5.17 13.50 -14.10
CA GLU A 13 -3.93 12.75 -14.30
C GLU A 13 -3.34 12.41 -12.93
N MET A 14 -3.02 11.12 -12.75
CA MET A 14 -2.48 10.57 -11.52
C MET A 14 -0.95 10.54 -11.67
N MET A 15 -0.25 11.38 -10.91
CA MET A 15 1.22 11.37 -10.89
C MET A 15 1.71 10.72 -9.61
N TYR A 16 2.90 10.13 -9.67
CA TYR A 16 3.59 9.59 -8.52
C TYR A 16 4.69 10.56 -8.10
N ASP A 17 4.78 10.85 -6.80
CA ASP A 17 5.90 11.62 -6.27
C ASP A 17 7.21 10.79 -6.23
N CYS A 18 8.31 11.43 -5.85
CA CYS A 18 9.62 10.78 -5.71
C CYS A 18 9.62 9.62 -4.69
N HIS A 19 8.61 9.52 -3.82
CA HIS A 19 8.39 8.47 -2.83
C HIS A 19 7.37 7.41 -3.28
N GLY A 20 6.79 7.55 -4.49
CA GLY A 20 5.83 6.60 -5.05
C GLY A 20 4.41 6.75 -4.52
N MET A 21 4.07 7.87 -3.89
CA MET A 21 2.70 8.17 -3.45
C MET A 21 1.93 8.88 -4.58
N PRO A 22 0.67 8.46 -4.86
CA PRO A 22 -0.13 9.08 -5.91
C PRO A 22 -0.65 10.46 -5.47
N GLN A 23 -0.36 11.49 -6.26
CA GLN A 23 -0.93 12.83 -6.13
C GLN A 23 -1.85 13.12 -7.33
N LEU A 24 -3.02 13.69 -7.04
CA LEU A 24 -4.01 14.04 -8.06
C LEU A 24 -3.78 15.50 -8.48
N ARG A 25 -3.45 15.73 -9.76
CA ARG A 25 -3.35 17.09 -10.32
C ARG A 25 -4.55 17.37 -11.21
N HIS A 26 -5.26 18.46 -10.93
CA HIS A 26 -6.33 18.95 -11.80
C HIS A 26 -5.70 19.80 -12.91
N ALA A 27 -5.77 19.34 -14.15
CA ALA A 27 -5.34 20.14 -15.29
C ALA A 27 -6.42 21.21 -15.59
N SER A 28 -6.20 22.44 -15.12
CA SER A 28 -6.98 23.59 -15.60
C SER A 28 -6.42 24.03 -16.96
N THR A 29 -7.24 23.91 -18.00
CA THR A 29 -6.96 24.50 -19.31
C THR A 29 -7.16 26.02 -19.26
N ALA A 30 -6.07 26.79 -19.30
CA ALA A 30 -6.06 28.15 -19.86
C ALA A 30 -4.63 28.53 -20.30
N ALA A 31 -4.53 28.99 -21.54
CA ALA A 31 -3.31 29.42 -22.21
C ALA A 31 -2.99 30.91 -21.93
N ALA A 32 -1.69 31.21 -21.93
CA ALA A 32 -0.99 32.44 -22.33
C ALA A 32 -1.62 33.84 -22.07
N ALA A 33 -0.93 34.68 -21.28
CA ALA A 33 -0.56 36.05 -21.64
C ALA A 33 0.46 36.64 -20.63
N MET A 34 1.56 37.19 -21.15
CA MET A 34 2.52 38.05 -20.43
C MET A 34 1.98 39.49 -20.34
N LYS A 35 2.21 40.18 -19.21
CA LYS A 35 2.95 41.46 -19.11
C LYS A 35 2.98 42.00 -17.66
N SER A 36 4.06 42.73 -17.39
CA SER A 36 4.53 43.50 -16.22
C SER A 36 3.52 44.59 -15.74
N THR A 37 3.60 45.28 -14.60
CA THR A 37 4.70 45.95 -13.84
C THR A 37 4.14 46.48 -12.49
N ASP A 38 5.00 46.55 -11.46
CA ASP A 38 5.16 47.54 -10.34
C ASP A 38 4.05 47.97 -9.33
N LYS A 39 4.44 47.76 -8.04
CA LYS A 39 4.43 48.60 -6.82
C LYS A 39 3.15 49.04 -6.05
N GLU A 40 3.20 48.66 -4.76
CA GLU A 40 2.96 49.41 -3.50
C GLU A 40 1.55 49.58 -2.87
N THR A 41 1.53 49.28 -1.56
CA THR A 41 0.73 49.85 -0.43
C THR A 41 -0.56 49.13 0.06
N THR A 42 -0.38 48.42 1.19
CA THR A 42 -1.09 48.49 2.49
C THR A 42 -2.61 48.21 2.63
N SER A 43 -2.88 47.23 3.51
CA SER A 43 -4.01 47.02 4.43
C SER A 43 -5.47 47.06 3.93
N GLU A 44 -6.19 45.95 4.07
CA GLU A 44 -7.19 45.71 5.14
C GLU A 44 -8.03 44.44 4.83
N ILE A 45 -8.47 43.79 5.90
CA ILE A 45 -9.27 42.54 5.91
C ILE A 45 -10.70 42.83 5.42
N PRO A 46 -11.33 41.90 4.67
CA PRO A 46 -12.65 41.47 5.10
C PRO A 46 -12.91 39.96 4.97
N SER A 47 -13.79 39.56 5.89
CA SER A 47 -14.43 38.28 6.16
C SER A 47 -15.39 37.75 5.07
N GLY A 48 -15.45 36.42 4.95
CA GLY A 48 -16.59 35.62 4.41
C GLY A 48 -16.43 35.13 2.96
N PRO A 49 -16.97 33.93 2.60
CA PRO A 49 -18.33 33.53 2.95
C PRO A 49 -18.51 32.09 3.48
N THR A 50 -19.35 32.01 4.51
CA THR A 50 -20.54 31.15 4.68
C THR A 50 -20.53 29.73 4.08
N VAL A 51 -20.32 28.77 4.97
CA VAL A 51 -20.61 27.34 4.77
C VAL A 51 -22.13 27.14 4.85
N VAL A 52 -22.76 26.69 3.76
CA VAL A 52 -24.16 26.22 3.76
C VAL A 52 -24.17 24.79 4.30
N ALA A 53 -24.66 24.63 5.53
CA ALA A 53 -24.99 23.35 6.13
C ALA A 53 -26.39 22.92 5.66
N TYR A 54 -26.49 21.74 5.02
CA TYR A 54 -27.77 21.06 4.85
C TYR A 54 -28.14 20.35 6.16
N GLN A 55 -29.04 20.94 6.94
CA GLN A 55 -29.76 20.26 8.00
C GLN A 55 -30.96 19.54 7.38
N ALA A 56 -30.99 18.22 7.52
CA ALA A 56 -32.19 17.41 7.26
C ALA A 56 -33.09 17.49 8.50
N GLN A 57 -34.26 18.12 8.36
CA GLN A 57 -35.33 18.04 9.35
C GLN A 57 -36.06 16.71 9.16
N GLN A 58 -35.97 15.85 10.17
CA GLN A 58 -37.06 14.94 10.52
C GLN A 58 -38.08 15.76 11.31
N ASP A 59 -39.36 15.62 11.01
CA ASP A 59 -40.39 15.24 11.99
C ASP A 59 -41.82 15.33 11.41
N ASN A 60 -42.65 14.41 11.91
CA ASN A 60 -44.11 14.39 11.98
C ASN A 60 -44.91 13.62 10.91
N GLU A 61 -44.94 12.29 11.08
CA GLU A 61 -46.19 11.53 10.98
C GLU A 61 -46.99 11.70 12.29
N ALA A 62 -48.24 12.19 12.18
CA ALA A 62 -49.42 11.83 12.99
C ALA A 62 -50.38 13.02 13.09
N ALA A 63 -51.45 13.03 12.28
CA ALA A 63 -52.81 13.44 12.67
C ALA A 63 -53.74 13.46 11.45
N LEU A 64 -55.01 13.07 11.70
CA LEU A 64 -56.23 13.25 10.90
C LEU A 64 -56.72 12.04 10.08
N THR A 65 -57.37 11.16 10.83
CA THR A 65 -58.58 10.42 10.45
C THR A 65 -59.77 11.36 10.15
N ASP A 66 -60.63 10.89 9.24
CA ASP A 66 -62.07 11.15 9.08
C ASP A 66 -62.61 12.58 8.96
N ARG A 67 -63.11 12.91 7.75
CA ARG A 67 -64.51 13.33 7.57
C ARG A 67 -64.97 13.28 6.12
N ALA A 68 -66.14 12.69 5.95
CA ALA A 68 -66.86 12.47 4.70
C ALA A 68 -67.48 13.74 4.09
N GLY A 69 -67.69 13.68 2.76
CA GLY A 69 -68.87 14.23 2.09
C GLY A 69 -68.79 15.67 1.56
N ASN A 70 -68.63 15.83 0.24
CA ASN A 70 -69.72 16.33 -0.60
C ASN A 70 -69.38 16.27 -2.10
N SER A 71 -70.37 15.82 -2.86
CA SER A 71 -70.46 15.62 -4.30
C SER A 71 -70.61 16.91 -5.10
N LEU A 72 -70.20 16.90 -6.39
CA LEU A 72 -71.02 17.15 -7.60
C LEU A 72 -70.13 17.23 -8.88
N PRO A 73 -70.69 17.16 -10.12
CA PRO A 73 -70.34 16.09 -11.06
C PRO A 73 -69.78 16.57 -12.42
N GLY A 74 -69.31 15.61 -13.21
CA GLY A 74 -69.45 15.67 -14.68
C GLY A 74 -68.19 15.99 -15.47
N THR A 75 -67.51 14.95 -15.96
CA THR A 75 -67.15 14.77 -17.38
C THR A 75 -66.45 13.42 -17.56
N PRO A 76 -66.90 12.54 -18.47
CA PRO A 76 -66.25 11.26 -18.72
C PRO A 76 -65.08 11.47 -19.68
N ILE A 77 -63.88 11.66 -19.15
CA ILE A 77 -62.67 11.50 -19.97
C ILE A 77 -62.35 10.01 -19.99
N SER A 78 -62.62 9.44 -21.16
CA SER A 78 -62.30 8.09 -21.60
C SER A 78 -61.01 7.57 -20.95
N ALA A 79 -61.17 6.57 -20.08
CA ALA A 79 -60.06 5.78 -19.57
C ALA A 79 -59.47 4.98 -20.74
N MET A 80 -58.52 5.59 -21.45
CA MET A 80 -57.52 4.82 -22.18
C MET A 80 -56.80 3.99 -21.12
N GLN A 81 -57.18 2.71 -21.03
CA GLN A 81 -56.39 1.68 -20.40
C GLN A 81 -55.05 1.62 -21.15
N LEU A 82 -54.09 2.47 -20.75
CA LEU A 82 -52.69 2.10 -20.88
C LEU A 82 -52.56 0.84 -20.04
N SER A 83 -52.50 -0.30 -20.71
CA SER A 83 -52.07 -1.55 -20.09
C SER A 83 -50.74 -1.26 -19.41
N TYR A 84 -50.75 -1.13 -18.08
CA TYR A 84 -49.55 -1.11 -17.27
C TYR A 84 -48.99 -2.53 -17.32
N GLN A 85 -48.29 -2.84 -18.41
CA GLN A 85 -47.43 -4.02 -18.45
C GLN A 85 -46.37 -3.76 -17.37
N PRO A 86 -46.32 -4.54 -16.28
CA PRO A 86 -45.25 -4.38 -15.31
C PRO A 86 -43.96 -4.60 -16.08
N ALA A 87 -43.14 -3.55 -16.20
CA ALA A 87 -41.88 -3.61 -16.91
C ALA A 87 -41.12 -4.81 -16.35
N ARG A 88 -40.92 -5.86 -17.17
CA ARG A 88 -40.25 -7.08 -16.76
C ARG A 88 -38.92 -6.65 -16.16
N LYS A 89 -38.75 -6.83 -14.85
CA LYS A 89 -37.50 -6.49 -14.16
C LYS A 89 -36.40 -7.28 -14.86
N THR A 90 -35.59 -6.60 -15.66
CA THR A 90 -34.43 -7.22 -16.29
C THR A 90 -33.53 -7.70 -15.17
N PHE A 91 -33.28 -9.02 -15.13
CA PHE A 91 -32.40 -9.60 -14.13
C PHE A 91 -31.01 -8.96 -14.27
N SER A 92 -30.61 -8.19 -13.24
CA SER A 92 -29.28 -7.63 -13.15
C SER A 92 -28.45 -8.52 -12.24
N LEU A 93 -27.44 -9.18 -12.81
CA LEU A 93 -26.54 -10.06 -12.07
C LEU A 93 -25.91 -9.33 -10.87
N LEU A 94 -25.40 -8.11 -11.09
CA LEU A 94 -24.82 -7.29 -10.02
C LEU A 94 -25.86 -6.88 -8.98
N GLY A 95 -27.11 -6.66 -9.39
CA GLY A 95 -28.22 -6.41 -8.48
C GLY A 95 -28.49 -7.61 -7.57
N ALA A 96 -28.51 -8.82 -8.13
CA ALA A 96 -28.69 -10.06 -7.37
C ALA A 96 -27.54 -10.31 -6.39
N PHE A 97 -26.29 -9.98 -6.78
CA PHE A 97 -25.16 -10.03 -5.86
C PHE A 97 -25.34 -9.06 -4.69
N VAL A 98 -25.80 -7.82 -4.92
CA VAL A 98 -26.02 -6.82 -3.85
C VAL A 98 -27.15 -7.24 -2.90
N GLU A 99 -28.10 -8.06 -3.35
CA GLU A 99 -29.20 -8.57 -2.53
C GLU A 99 -28.73 -9.62 -1.50
N ASP A 100 -27.70 -10.42 -1.82
CA ASP A 100 -27.10 -11.40 -0.90
C ASP A 100 -25.80 -10.88 -0.27
N SER A 101 -25.80 -10.78 1.06
CA SER A 101 -24.64 -10.32 1.83
C SER A 101 -23.39 -11.16 1.69
N SER A 102 -23.54 -12.46 1.48
CA SER A 102 -22.40 -13.38 1.45
C SER A 102 -21.73 -13.35 0.08
N LEU A 103 -22.54 -13.36 -0.98
CA LEU A 103 -22.05 -13.36 -2.36
C LEU A 103 -21.37 -12.04 -2.72
N ILE A 104 -21.90 -10.89 -2.27
CA ILE A 104 -21.26 -9.59 -2.51
C ILE A 104 -19.88 -9.48 -1.84
N ILE A 105 -19.72 -10.03 -0.64
CA ILE A 105 -18.44 -9.99 0.08
C ILE A 105 -17.40 -10.82 -0.67
N GLU A 106 -17.78 -12.01 -1.14
CA GLU A 106 -16.90 -12.87 -1.93
C GLU A 106 -16.52 -12.21 -3.27
N LEU A 107 -17.50 -11.63 -3.98
CA LEU A 107 -17.27 -10.92 -5.23
C LEU A 107 -16.31 -9.73 -5.07
N VAL A 108 -16.53 -8.91 -4.04
CA VAL A 108 -15.67 -7.76 -3.73
C VAL A 108 -14.24 -8.22 -3.39
N SER A 109 -14.08 -9.39 -2.77
CA SER A 109 -12.75 -9.88 -2.39
C SER A 109 -11.80 -10.09 -3.57
N TYR A 110 -12.33 -10.46 -4.76
CA TYR A 110 -11.55 -10.64 -5.98
C TYR A 110 -11.48 -9.40 -6.88
N LEU A 111 -12.17 -8.32 -6.51
CA LEU A 111 -12.22 -7.13 -7.34
C LEU A 111 -10.94 -6.31 -7.17
N THR A 112 -10.41 -5.78 -8.28
CA THR A 112 -9.27 -4.84 -8.20
C THR A 112 -9.70 -3.52 -7.57
N ILE A 113 -8.78 -2.84 -6.89
CA ILE A 113 -9.08 -1.57 -6.20
C ILE A 113 -9.69 -0.51 -7.15
N PRO A 114 -9.21 -0.32 -8.40
CA PRO A 114 -9.83 0.63 -9.32
C PRO A 114 -11.25 0.22 -9.74
N ALA A 115 -11.51 -1.08 -9.91
CA ALA A 115 -12.83 -1.58 -10.26
C ALA A 115 -13.80 -1.46 -9.08
N LEU A 116 -13.34 -1.72 -7.85
CA LEU A 116 -14.10 -1.51 -6.62
C LEU A 116 -14.48 -0.03 -6.45
N LEU A 117 -13.53 0.88 -6.67
CA LEU A 117 -13.78 2.32 -6.62
C LEU A 117 -14.77 2.76 -7.70
N SER A 118 -14.67 2.20 -8.90
CA SER A 118 -15.59 2.49 -10.00
C SER A 118 -17.00 2.01 -9.67
N TRP A 119 -17.16 0.80 -9.15
CA TRP A 119 -18.47 0.27 -8.76
C TRP A 119 -19.08 1.06 -7.60
N TYR A 120 -18.27 1.43 -6.61
CA TYR A 120 -18.65 2.31 -5.49
C TYR A 120 -19.19 3.66 -5.94
N ALA A 121 -18.66 4.20 -7.06
CA ALA A 121 -19.10 5.48 -7.62
C ALA A 121 -20.32 5.37 -8.54
N ILE A 122 -20.52 4.22 -9.20
CA ILE A 122 -21.57 4.02 -10.21
C ILE A 122 -22.90 3.58 -9.58
N ASP A 123 -22.88 2.61 -8.66
CA ASP A 123 -24.10 1.99 -8.14
C ASP A 123 -24.45 2.49 -6.72
N ARG A 124 -25.61 3.14 -6.61
CA ARG A 124 -26.13 3.68 -5.35
C ARG A 124 -26.46 2.59 -4.33
N LYS A 125 -26.97 1.42 -4.78
CA LYS A 125 -27.30 0.32 -3.86
C LYS A 125 -26.03 -0.26 -3.26
N PHE A 126 -25.05 -0.54 -4.12
CA PHE A 126 -23.73 -1.00 -3.69
C PHE A 126 -23.05 0.01 -2.77
N HIS A 127 -23.08 1.31 -3.10
CA HIS A 127 -22.51 2.37 -2.25
C HIS A 127 -23.07 2.35 -0.82
N TRP A 128 -24.39 2.26 -0.68
CA TRP A 128 -25.03 2.17 0.63
C TRP A 128 -24.64 0.89 1.38
N TYR A 129 -24.65 -0.24 0.68
CA TYR A 129 -24.30 -1.54 1.25
C TYR A 129 -22.82 -1.60 1.69
N TYR A 130 -21.93 -1.05 0.87
CA TYR A 130 -20.50 -0.91 1.18
C TYR A 130 -20.28 -0.07 2.42
N ASN A 131 -20.93 1.10 2.52
CA ASN A 131 -20.82 1.95 3.72
C ASN A 131 -21.30 1.22 4.97
N LYS A 132 -22.39 0.42 4.88
CA LYS A 132 -22.90 -0.36 5.99
C LYS A 132 -21.90 -1.39 6.53
N ASN A 133 -21.15 -2.06 5.63
CA ASN A 133 -20.27 -3.19 5.94
C ASN A 133 -18.80 -2.96 5.54
N CYS A 134 -18.33 -1.70 5.58
CA CYS A 134 -17.02 -1.32 5.04
C CYS A 134 -15.85 -2.16 5.60
N THR A 135 -15.84 -2.43 6.91
CA THR A 135 -14.79 -3.25 7.54
C THR A 135 -14.75 -4.67 6.98
N ALA A 136 -15.92 -5.29 6.75
CA ALA A 136 -16.00 -6.66 6.25
C ALA A 136 -15.47 -6.76 4.83
N PHE A 137 -15.88 -5.83 3.95
CA PHE A 137 -15.39 -5.76 2.57
C PHE A 137 -13.88 -5.56 2.48
N MET A 138 -13.35 -4.66 3.32
CA MET A 138 -11.93 -4.36 3.35
C MET A 138 -11.10 -5.54 3.85
N LEU A 139 -11.54 -6.22 4.91
CA LEU A 139 -10.84 -7.40 5.42
C LEU A 139 -10.94 -8.60 4.48
N ALA A 140 -12.09 -8.82 3.85
CA ALA A 140 -12.24 -9.85 2.81
C ALA A 140 -11.27 -9.61 1.64
N SER A 141 -11.21 -8.37 1.15
CA SER A 141 -10.28 -7.98 0.09
C SER A 141 -8.81 -8.17 0.51
N VAL A 142 -8.43 -7.79 1.74
CA VAL A 142 -7.06 -8.02 2.22
C VAL A 142 -6.73 -9.51 2.30
N ARG A 143 -7.65 -10.36 2.74
CA ARG A 143 -7.40 -11.81 2.83
C ARG A 143 -7.13 -12.45 1.47
N THR A 144 -7.79 -11.97 0.42
CA THR A 144 -7.59 -12.44 -0.95
C THR A 144 -6.30 -11.86 -1.58
N TRP A 145 -6.08 -10.55 -1.48
CA TRP A 145 -4.96 -9.89 -2.16
C TRP A 145 -3.63 -9.87 -1.39
N ALA A 146 -3.68 -9.93 -0.06
CA ALA A 146 -2.52 -9.81 0.83
C ALA A 146 -2.69 -10.67 2.10
N PRO A 147 -2.55 -12.00 1.99
CA PRO A 147 -2.81 -12.93 3.08
C PRO A 147 -1.89 -12.63 4.29
N GLY A 148 -2.47 -12.68 5.49
CA GLY A 148 -1.77 -12.40 6.75
C GLY A 148 -1.42 -10.94 7.00
N ALA A 149 -1.59 -10.04 6.02
CA ALA A 149 -1.20 -8.64 6.14
C ALA A 149 -2.08 -7.85 7.13
N GLU A 150 -3.33 -8.28 7.38
CA GLU A 150 -4.21 -7.68 8.40
C GLU A 150 -3.60 -7.72 9.80
N SER A 151 -2.84 -8.77 10.12
CA SER A 151 -2.16 -8.94 11.40
C SER A 151 -0.88 -8.11 11.53
N ILE A 152 -0.23 -7.81 10.40
CA ILE A 152 1.07 -7.12 10.35
C ILE A 152 0.88 -5.61 10.22
N TYR A 153 -0.14 -5.16 9.49
CA TYR A 153 -0.44 -3.74 9.29
C TYR A 153 -1.80 -3.35 9.89
N PRO A 154 -1.99 -3.38 11.22
CA PRO A 154 -3.27 -3.00 11.80
C PRO A 154 -3.61 -1.55 11.41
N TRP A 155 -4.79 -1.33 10.83
CA TRP A 155 -5.22 -0.01 10.35
C TRP A 155 -5.22 1.06 11.44
N ARG A 156 -5.29 0.67 12.72
CA ARG A 156 -5.19 1.56 13.89
C ARG A 156 -3.86 2.33 13.96
N PHE A 157 -2.77 1.79 13.41
CA PHE A 157 -1.48 2.50 13.31
C PHE A 157 -1.45 3.49 12.14
N TYR A 158 -2.43 3.41 11.23
CA TYR A 158 -2.55 4.24 10.03
C TYR A 158 -3.84 5.05 10.05
N GLN A 159 -4.06 5.81 11.14
CA GLN A 159 -5.28 6.62 11.32
C GLN A 159 -5.52 7.59 10.16
N HIS A 160 -4.45 8.16 9.58
CA HIS A 160 -4.52 9.03 8.41
C HIS A 160 -5.00 8.34 7.12
N LEU A 161 -4.98 7.00 7.08
CA LEU A 161 -5.52 6.19 5.99
C LEU A 161 -6.88 5.57 6.35
N CYS A 162 -7.45 5.91 7.50
CA CYS A 162 -8.77 5.44 7.92
C CYS A 162 -9.85 6.48 7.60
N LEU A 163 -11.09 6.01 7.51
CA LEU A 163 -12.28 6.85 7.45
C LEU A 163 -13.07 6.68 8.75
N LYS A 164 -13.77 7.72 9.18
CA LYS A 164 -14.79 7.58 10.22
C LYS A 164 -15.91 6.68 9.70
N ASP A 165 -16.43 5.81 10.56
CA ASP A 165 -17.49 4.89 10.15
C ASP A 165 -18.68 5.67 9.57
N PRO A 166 -19.06 5.45 8.30
CA PRO A 166 -20.18 6.15 7.67
C PRO A 166 -21.52 5.80 8.35
N THR A 167 -21.62 4.64 9.02
CA THR A 167 -22.78 4.27 9.85
C THR A 167 -22.69 4.80 11.28
N LYS A 168 -21.66 5.58 11.61
CA LYS A 168 -21.42 6.20 12.91
C LYS A 168 -21.48 5.22 14.10
N ARG A 169 -21.12 3.95 13.89
CA ARG A 169 -21.02 2.99 14.99
C ARG A 169 -19.99 3.48 16.00
N GLN A 170 -20.36 3.46 17.27
CA GLN A 170 -19.54 3.99 18.34
C GLN A 170 -18.44 3.00 18.74
N LYS A 171 -17.30 3.51 19.20
CA LYS A 171 -16.31 2.72 19.94
C LYS A 171 -16.96 2.25 21.25
N GLU A 172 -16.53 1.09 21.76
CA GLU A 172 -16.93 0.63 23.08
C GLU A 172 -16.64 1.74 24.10
N LYS A 173 -17.64 2.07 24.94
CA LYS A 173 -17.55 3.22 25.86
C LYS A 173 -16.35 3.00 26.78
N SER A 174 -15.42 3.95 26.81
CA SER A 174 -14.52 4.06 27.95
C SER A 174 -15.31 4.72 29.08
N ASP A 175 -15.48 4.04 30.22
CA ASP A 175 -16.20 4.55 31.41
C ASP A 175 -15.62 5.88 31.95
N HIS A 176 -14.46 6.31 31.47
CA HIS A 176 -13.72 7.48 31.96
C HIS A 176 -13.94 8.80 31.19
N LEU A 177 -14.76 8.84 30.12
CA LEU A 177 -14.93 10.05 29.29
C LEU A 177 -16.38 10.57 29.33
N GLY A 178 -16.55 11.83 29.75
CA GLY A 178 -17.84 12.47 30.01
C GLY A 178 -18.73 12.80 28.78
N PRO A 179 -19.95 13.34 29.01
CA PRO A 179 -21.02 13.48 28.01
C PRO A 179 -20.79 14.53 26.91
N GLU A 180 -19.80 15.43 27.08
CA GLU A 180 -19.49 16.53 26.15
C GLU A 180 -18.95 16.05 24.78
N ILE A 181 -18.36 14.86 24.72
CA ILE A 181 -17.62 14.36 23.53
C ILE A 181 -18.57 13.81 22.44
N PHE A 182 -19.84 13.57 22.77
CA PHE A 182 -20.87 13.12 21.83
C PHE A 182 -21.11 14.10 20.68
N LYS A 183 -20.90 15.41 20.89
CA LYS A 183 -21.15 16.46 19.90
C LYS A 183 -20.08 16.54 18.79
N LEU A 184 -18.90 15.94 18.98
CA LEU A 184 -17.76 16.11 18.07
C LEU A 184 -17.55 14.94 17.07
N ASN A 185 -18.42 13.93 17.01
CA ASN A 185 -18.20 12.68 16.24
C ASN A 185 -16.86 11.96 16.57
N LEU A 186 -16.18 12.33 17.67
CA LEU A 186 -14.90 11.72 18.08
C LEU A 186 -15.06 10.25 18.52
N PHE A 187 -16.28 9.82 18.89
CA PHE A 187 -16.59 8.44 19.28
C PHE A 187 -16.89 7.49 18.12
N SER A 188 -17.00 7.98 16.88
CA SER A 188 -17.17 7.08 15.74
C SER A 188 -15.90 6.23 15.55
N ARG A 189 -16.09 4.91 15.39
CA ARG A 189 -14.95 4.00 15.16
C ARG A 189 -14.24 4.33 13.86
N ASP A 190 -12.93 4.12 13.86
CA ASP A 190 -12.11 4.28 12.66
C ASP A 190 -12.15 2.98 11.85
N CYS A 191 -12.60 3.08 10.61
CA CYS A 191 -12.69 1.98 9.67
C CYS A 191 -11.57 2.10 8.63
N PRO A 192 -10.98 0.97 8.16
CA PRO A 192 -10.00 1.00 7.10
C PRO A 192 -10.61 1.60 5.83
N SER A 193 -9.91 2.54 5.19
CA SER A 193 -10.33 3.12 3.91
C SER A 193 -9.70 2.38 2.73
N MET A 194 -10.24 2.57 1.51
CA MET A 194 -9.63 2.02 0.29
C MET A 194 -8.15 2.43 0.13
N ARG A 195 -7.72 3.57 0.68
CA ARG A 195 -6.30 3.97 0.68
C ARG A 195 -5.44 3.05 1.53
N TRP A 196 -5.96 2.58 2.67
CA TRP A 196 -5.28 1.58 3.49
C TRP A 196 -5.19 0.24 2.76
N LEU A 197 -6.26 -0.21 2.10
CA LEU A 197 -6.21 -1.43 1.25
C LEU A 197 -5.17 -1.29 0.14
N GLN A 198 -5.14 -0.14 -0.55
CA GLN A 198 -4.14 0.14 -1.58
C GLN A 198 -2.72 0.08 -1.03
N MET A 199 -2.48 0.67 0.13
CA MET A 199 -1.19 0.60 0.80
C MET A 199 -0.79 -0.85 1.12
N VAL A 200 -1.69 -1.65 1.69
CA VAL A 200 -1.41 -3.04 2.07
C VAL A 200 -1.14 -3.93 0.86
N VAL A 201 -2.00 -3.86 -0.17
CA VAL A 201 -1.86 -4.64 -1.40
C VAL A 201 -0.59 -4.24 -2.16
N TRP A 202 -0.28 -2.95 -2.21
CA TRP A 202 0.95 -2.46 -2.82
C TRP A 202 2.19 -3.05 -2.12
N ARG A 203 2.21 -3.05 -0.77
CA ARG A 203 3.33 -3.58 0.00
C ARG A 203 3.49 -5.08 -0.16
N GLU A 204 2.40 -5.84 -0.17
CA GLU A 204 2.45 -7.27 -0.49
C GLU A 204 3.09 -7.51 -1.86
N GLY A 205 2.67 -6.74 -2.86
CA GLY A 205 3.23 -6.78 -4.21
C GLY A 205 4.73 -6.46 -4.24
N VAL A 206 5.16 -5.39 -3.55
CA VAL A 206 6.57 -5.00 -3.49
C VAL A 206 7.42 -6.07 -2.79
N VAL A 207 7.01 -6.55 -1.62
CA VAL A 207 7.78 -7.58 -0.88
C VAL A 207 7.84 -8.88 -1.67
N THR A 208 6.73 -9.27 -2.29
CA THR A 208 6.68 -10.42 -3.21
C THR A 208 7.69 -10.24 -4.35
N ASP A 209 7.69 -9.08 -5.01
CA ASP A 209 8.60 -8.80 -6.12
C ASP A 209 10.06 -8.81 -5.67
N MET A 210 10.39 -8.25 -4.51
CA MET A 210 11.74 -8.32 -3.94
C MET A 210 12.23 -9.77 -3.77
N VAL A 211 11.37 -10.65 -3.26
CA VAL A 211 11.68 -12.08 -3.14
C VAL A 211 11.85 -12.72 -4.52
N ILE A 212 10.98 -12.40 -5.49
CA ILE A 212 11.10 -12.90 -6.87
C ILE A 212 12.43 -12.46 -7.50
N GLN A 213 12.82 -11.19 -7.34
CA GLN A 213 14.10 -10.66 -7.85
C GLN A 213 15.30 -11.40 -7.26
N LEU A 214 15.24 -11.77 -5.98
CA LEU A 214 16.27 -12.61 -5.36
C LEU A 214 16.28 -14.03 -5.95
N MET A 215 15.10 -14.64 -6.13
CA MET A 215 14.96 -15.98 -6.72
C MET A 215 15.51 -16.06 -8.14
N ILE A 216 15.23 -15.05 -8.99
CA ILE A 216 15.73 -14.97 -10.38
C ILE A 216 17.27 -14.92 -10.41
N LYS A 217 17.89 -14.34 -9.38
CA LYS A 217 19.35 -14.24 -9.26
C LYS A 217 19.96 -15.44 -8.51
N GLY A 218 19.17 -16.49 -8.27
CA GLY A 218 19.59 -17.69 -7.55
C GLY A 218 19.69 -17.54 -6.03
N LEU A 219 19.37 -16.35 -5.48
CA LEU A 219 19.46 -16.02 -4.06
C LEU A 219 18.16 -16.36 -3.33
N ARG A 220 17.85 -17.64 -3.18
CA ARG A 220 16.57 -18.02 -2.56
C ARG A 220 16.51 -17.71 -1.08
N VAL A 221 15.30 -17.47 -0.58
CA VAL A 221 15.03 -17.21 0.84
C VAL A 221 14.10 -18.27 1.42
N PRO A 222 14.17 -18.57 2.72
CA PRO A 222 13.29 -19.55 3.34
C PRO A 222 11.80 -19.17 3.28
N PRO A 223 10.88 -20.15 3.40
CA PRO A 223 9.45 -19.86 3.44
C PRO A 223 9.12 -18.99 4.67
N GLY A 224 8.16 -18.08 4.51
CA GLY A 224 7.79 -17.11 5.55
C GLY A 224 8.62 -15.82 5.56
N THR A 225 9.67 -15.70 4.73
CA THR A 225 10.44 -14.45 4.62
C THR A 225 9.58 -13.25 4.21
N ILE A 226 8.53 -13.46 3.40
CA ILE A 226 7.59 -12.39 2.99
C ILE A 226 6.96 -11.74 4.22
N ASP A 227 6.48 -12.53 5.19
CA ASP A 227 5.90 -12.02 6.42
C ASP A 227 6.93 -11.32 7.31
N ALA A 228 8.15 -11.84 7.36
CA ALA A 228 9.24 -11.21 8.10
C ALA A 228 9.59 -9.83 7.52
N VAL A 229 9.70 -9.71 6.19
CA VAL A 229 9.97 -8.44 5.51
C VAL A 229 8.79 -7.47 5.65
N LYS A 230 7.54 -7.94 5.60
CA LYS A 230 6.37 -7.11 5.89
C LYS A 230 6.42 -6.50 7.29
N ARG A 231 6.80 -7.30 8.30
CA ARG A 231 6.99 -6.84 9.69
C ARG A 231 8.14 -5.83 9.79
N MET A 232 9.23 -6.02 9.05
CA MET A 232 10.31 -5.01 8.97
C MET A 232 9.81 -3.69 8.37
N TRP A 233 8.99 -3.74 7.32
CA TRP A 233 8.37 -2.54 6.76
C TRP A 233 7.48 -1.84 7.80
N PHE A 234 6.68 -2.60 8.56
CA PHE A 234 5.88 -2.04 9.65
C PHE A 234 6.75 -1.28 10.66
N PHE A 235 7.92 -1.80 11.02
CA PHE A 235 8.85 -1.08 11.90
C PHE A 235 9.40 0.21 11.27
N MET A 236 9.59 0.25 9.95
CA MET A 236 10.00 1.48 9.24
C MET A 236 8.91 2.57 9.27
N ASP A 237 7.63 2.20 9.38
CA ASP A 237 6.53 3.16 9.48
C ASP A 237 6.44 3.84 10.85
N LEU A 238 7.03 3.25 11.89
CA LEU A 238 7.03 3.84 13.21
C LEU A 238 8.00 5.04 13.27
N PRO A 239 7.53 6.23 13.66
CA PRO A 239 8.31 7.48 13.56
C PRO A 239 9.37 7.65 14.67
N ILE A 240 9.25 6.92 15.78
CA ILE A 240 10.09 7.08 16.98
C ILE A 240 10.77 5.73 17.31
N ASN A 241 12.02 5.78 17.78
CA ASN A 241 12.81 4.60 18.14
C ASN A 241 12.20 3.82 19.31
N SER A 242 11.61 4.49 20.30
CA SER A 242 10.96 3.84 21.44
C SER A 242 9.84 2.90 21.01
N PHE A 243 8.99 3.31 20.07
CA PHE A 243 7.93 2.48 19.52
C PHE A 243 8.47 1.32 18.69
N ARG A 244 9.49 1.56 17.85
CA ARG A 244 10.18 0.49 17.11
C ARG A 244 10.72 -0.59 18.04
N LEU A 245 11.40 -0.16 19.11
CA LEU A 245 12.02 -1.05 20.09
C LEU A 245 10.96 -1.80 20.91
N SER A 246 9.85 -1.15 21.27
CA SER A 246 8.73 -1.80 21.95
C SER A 246 8.09 -2.88 21.07
N CYS A 247 7.81 -2.56 19.80
CA CYS A 247 7.20 -3.50 18.87
C CYS A 247 8.09 -4.71 18.57
N ILE A 248 9.40 -4.51 18.37
CA ILE A 248 10.31 -5.63 18.10
C ILE A 248 10.56 -6.49 19.36
N ARG A 249 10.44 -5.92 20.56
CA ARG A 249 10.51 -6.68 21.82
C ARG A 249 9.32 -7.59 22.04
N SER A 250 8.16 -7.25 21.45
CA SER A 250 6.96 -8.08 21.54
C SER A 250 7.12 -9.36 20.72
N ARG A 251 7.02 -10.53 21.38
CA ARG A 251 7.09 -11.83 20.71
C ARG A 251 5.89 -12.12 19.79
N ILE A 252 4.77 -11.41 20.00
CA ILE A 252 3.58 -11.51 19.16
C ILE A 252 3.83 -10.84 17.80
N ILE A 253 4.50 -9.68 17.81
CA ILE A 253 4.77 -8.90 16.60
C ILE A 253 6.07 -9.35 15.92
N ALA A 254 7.10 -9.70 16.69
CA ALA A 254 8.37 -10.21 16.18
C ALA A 254 8.72 -11.52 16.89
N PRO A 255 8.23 -12.68 16.41
CA PRO A 255 8.65 -13.98 16.93
C PRO A 255 10.10 -14.29 16.54
N ASP A 256 10.75 -15.21 17.25
CA ASP A 256 12.16 -15.55 17.01
C ASP A 256 12.42 -16.00 15.57
N LYS A 257 11.46 -16.75 14.99
CA LYS A 257 11.53 -17.16 13.58
C LYS A 257 11.53 -15.98 12.61
N THR A 258 10.81 -14.90 12.92
CA THR A 258 10.83 -13.68 12.10
C THR A 258 12.20 -13.02 12.12
N LEU A 259 12.90 -13.02 13.25
CA LEU A 259 14.25 -12.44 13.36
C LEU A 259 15.27 -13.25 12.54
N GLU A 260 15.18 -14.59 12.58
CA GLU A 260 15.99 -15.47 11.73
C GLU A 260 15.74 -15.22 10.24
N LEU A 261 14.47 -15.18 9.83
CA LEU A 261 14.08 -14.99 8.43
C LEU A 261 14.44 -13.59 7.91
N ALA A 262 14.32 -12.56 8.75
CA ALA A 262 14.74 -11.20 8.42
C ALA A 262 16.26 -11.11 8.25
N THR A 263 17.03 -11.79 9.13
CA THR A 263 18.49 -11.87 9.01
C THR A 263 18.90 -12.57 7.71
N ALA A 264 18.28 -13.70 7.39
CA ALA A 264 18.51 -14.41 6.13
C ALA A 264 18.20 -13.53 4.92
N PHE A 265 17.12 -12.75 4.97
CA PHE A 265 16.78 -11.78 3.92
C PHE A 265 17.86 -10.70 3.76
N PHE A 266 18.29 -10.05 4.86
CA PHE A 266 19.33 -9.02 4.80
C PHE A 266 20.66 -9.55 4.27
N LEU A 267 20.99 -10.80 4.58
CA LEU A 267 22.16 -11.50 4.06
C LEU A 267 22.07 -11.74 2.55
N LYS A 268 20.92 -12.20 2.06
CA LYS A 268 20.70 -12.38 0.61
C LYS A 268 20.70 -11.06 -0.15
N VAL A 269 20.19 -9.98 0.46
CA VAL A 269 20.29 -8.63 -0.10
C VAL A 269 21.74 -8.15 -0.14
N ASP A 270 22.56 -8.45 0.86
CA ASP A 270 23.99 -8.15 0.79
C ASP A 270 24.63 -8.94 -0.35
N MET A 271 24.43 -10.26 -0.42
CA MET A 271 24.95 -11.12 -1.51
C MET A 271 24.47 -10.70 -2.90
N LEU A 272 23.33 -10.01 -2.99
CA LEU A 272 22.85 -9.44 -4.24
C LEU A 272 23.70 -8.24 -4.68
N PHE A 273 24.13 -7.40 -3.74
CA PHE A 273 24.96 -6.23 -4.00
C PHE A 273 26.45 -6.56 -4.06
N THR A 274 26.90 -7.51 -3.24
CA THR A 274 28.23 -8.10 -3.25
C THR A 274 28.17 -9.34 -4.12
N ASN A 275 28.49 -9.25 -5.40
CA ASN A 275 28.69 -10.48 -6.15
C ASN A 275 29.81 -11.30 -5.46
N PRO A 276 29.52 -12.45 -4.83
CA PRO A 276 30.51 -13.18 -4.04
C PRO A 276 31.61 -13.79 -4.92
N THR A 277 31.42 -13.80 -6.25
CA THR A 277 32.43 -14.28 -7.21
C THR A 277 33.36 -13.17 -7.70
N ARG A 278 33.12 -11.89 -7.35
CA ARG A 278 34.07 -10.83 -7.66
C ARG A 278 35.23 -10.89 -6.69
N LYS A 279 36.46 -10.77 -7.20
CA LYS A 279 37.66 -10.71 -6.36
C LYS A 279 37.49 -9.56 -5.36
N PRO A 280 37.68 -9.80 -4.04
CA PRO A 280 37.68 -8.72 -3.06
C PRO A 280 38.74 -7.69 -3.44
N TYR A 281 38.49 -6.42 -3.11
CA TYR A 281 39.52 -5.40 -3.30
C TYR A 281 40.78 -5.82 -2.53
N PRO A 282 41.96 -5.73 -3.14
CA PRO A 282 43.20 -5.98 -2.42
C PRO A 282 43.29 -5.00 -1.25
N VAL A 283 43.77 -5.49 -0.12
CA VAL A 283 44.17 -4.65 1.02
C VAL A 283 45.15 -3.61 0.48
N ASN A 284 44.95 -2.32 0.78
CA ASN A 284 45.76 -1.20 0.29
C ASN A 284 45.53 -0.75 -1.17
N HIS A 285 44.29 -0.83 -1.67
CA HIS A 285 43.94 -0.22 -2.96
C HIS A 285 44.09 1.32 -2.92
N PRO A 286 44.64 1.99 -3.95
CA PRO A 286 44.91 3.44 -3.95
C PRO A 286 43.68 4.32 -3.64
N ASN A 287 42.47 3.88 -4.00
CA ASN A 287 41.22 4.58 -3.64
C ASN A 287 40.85 4.50 -2.14
N GLN A 288 41.61 3.79 -1.30
CA GLN A 288 41.43 3.76 0.16
C GLN A 288 41.70 5.13 0.79
N ALA A 289 42.64 5.90 0.24
CA ALA A 289 42.96 7.26 0.69
C ALA A 289 41.80 8.25 0.46
N GLN A 290 40.94 7.98 -0.54
CA GLN A 290 39.76 8.81 -0.84
C GLN A 290 38.56 8.53 0.10
N TYR A 291 38.53 7.37 0.78
CA TYR A 291 37.43 6.97 1.66
C TYR A 291 37.91 6.42 3.03
N PRO A 292 38.66 7.21 3.82
CA PRO A 292 39.42 6.74 4.99
C PRO A 292 38.54 6.17 6.12
N ASN A 293 37.29 6.65 6.28
CA ASN A 293 36.46 6.30 7.45
C ASN A 293 35.59 5.03 7.29
N ARG A 294 35.86 4.15 6.30
CA ARG A 294 35.09 2.90 6.11
C ARG A 294 35.89 1.61 6.26
N TRP A 295 37.19 1.69 6.51
CA TRP A 295 38.07 0.51 6.51
C TRP A 295 38.51 0.05 7.91
N ALA A 296 38.17 0.77 8.99
CA ALA A 296 38.58 0.40 10.34
C ALA A 296 37.97 -0.92 10.86
N ASN A 297 36.88 -1.45 10.27
CA ASN A 297 36.16 -2.63 10.78
C ASN A 297 35.88 -3.75 9.73
N GLY A 298 36.78 -3.98 8.76
CA GLY A 298 36.87 -5.28 8.06
C GLY A 298 35.72 -5.72 7.13
N MET A 299 35.94 -5.54 5.81
CA MET A 299 35.26 -6.17 4.64
C MET A 299 33.79 -5.81 4.35
N ALA A 300 33.25 -5.93 3.13
CA ALA A 300 33.66 -5.43 1.82
C ALA A 300 32.35 -5.04 1.08
N VAL A 301 32.28 -3.82 0.54
CA VAL A 301 31.39 -3.35 -0.55
C VAL A 301 30.02 -4.06 -0.72
N GLY A 302 29.08 -3.86 0.20
CA GLY A 302 27.68 -4.31 0.07
C GLY A 302 26.77 -3.84 1.19
N CYS A 303 27.20 -4.08 2.43
CA CYS A 303 26.49 -3.67 3.64
C CYS A 303 26.17 -2.18 3.63
N SER A 304 27.10 -1.33 3.19
CA SER A 304 26.90 0.12 3.19
C SER A 304 25.77 0.60 2.29
N LEU A 305 25.50 -0.09 1.17
CA LEU A 305 24.40 0.29 0.28
C LEU A 305 23.06 -0.17 0.87
N ARG A 306 23.00 -1.42 1.36
CA ARG A 306 21.82 -1.92 2.09
C ARG A 306 21.48 -1.00 3.26
N GLU A 307 22.47 -0.62 4.04
CA GLU A 307 22.33 0.26 5.19
C GLU A 307 21.74 1.63 4.85
N ILE A 308 22.18 2.23 3.73
CA ILE A 308 21.61 3.47 3.23
C ILE A 308 20.16 3.26 2.78
N LEU A 309 19.88 2.16 2.07
CA LEU A 309 18.54 1.84 1.57
C LEU A 309 17.55 1.49 2.70
N LEU A 310 18.01 0.88 3.78
CA LEU A 310 17.21 0.55 4.97
C LEU A 310 17.06 1.73 5.94
N ALA A 311 17.87 2.78 5.79
CA ALA A 311 17.72 4.02 6.54
C ALA A 311 16.63 4.94 5.96
N GLU A 312 16.11 4.64 4.78
CA GLU A 312 14.96 5.32 4.19
C GLU A 312 13.67 5.02 4.97
N ASP A 313 12.61 5.79 4.73
CA ASP A 313 11.33 5.63 5.42
C ASP A 313 10.53 4.41 4.96
N THR A 314 10.83 3.88 3.77
CA THR A 314 10.09 2.74 3.19
C THR A 314 11.05 1.75 2.54
N LEU A 315 10.59 0.51 2.29
CA LEU A 315 11.37 -0.48 1.53
C LEU A 315 11.36 -0.24 0.01
N THR A 316 10.65 0.80 -0.46
CA THR A 316 10.55 1.08 -1.90
C THR A 316 11.89 1.43 -2.55
N PRO A 317 12.83 2.18 -1.92
CA PRO A 317 14.13 2.45 -2.52
C PRO A 317 14.96 1.17 -2.66
N LEU A 318 14.89 0.27 -1.67
CA LEU A 318 15.55 -1.03 -1.76
C LEU A 318 14.99 -1.84 -2.94
N TRP A 319 13.67 -1.94 -3.04
CA TRP A 319 13.00 -2.62 -4.15
C TRP A 319 13.39 -2.02 -5.52
N ARG A 320 13.41 -0.69 -5.65
CA ARG A 320 13.84 0.02 -6.87
C ARG A 320 15.24 -0.37 -7.28
N VAL A 321 16.20 -0.34 -6.34
CA VAL A 321 17.59 -0.74 -6.59
C VAL A 321 17.71 -2.22 -6.97
N MET A 322 16.96 -3.10 -6.31
CA MET A 322 16.97 -4.53 -6.65
C MET A 322 16.47 -4.80 -8.08
N ARG A 323 15.43 -4.07 -8.50
CA ARG A 323 14.81 -4.17 -9.82
C ARG A 323 15.55 -3.38 -10.91
N GLY A 324 16.41 -2.43 -10.54
CA GLY A 324 17.07 -1.54 -11.49
C GLY A 324 16.14 -0.47 -12.08
N TRP A 325 15.06 -0.12 -11.38
CA TRP A 325 13.94 0.65 -11.92
C TRP A 325 13.60 1.89 -11.08
N THR A 326 13.41 3.03 -11.71
CA THR A 326 12.96 4.30 -11.11
C THR A 326 11.67 4.75 -11.81
N PRO A 327 10.60 5.10 -11.07
CA PRO A 327 9.41 5.68 -11.68
C PRO A 327 9.73 7.06 -12.25
N ASP A 328 9.45 7.29 -13.54
CA ASP A 328 9.29 8.65 -14.03
C ASP A 328 7.86 9.07 -13.74
N GLY A 329 7.66 10.30 -13.27
CA GLY A 329 6.32 10.82 -12.87
C GLY A 329 5.22 10.72 -13.95
N THR A 330 5.56 10.27 -15.15
CA THR A 330 4.70 9.92 -16.30
C THR A 330 4.17 8.48 -16.27
N GLY A 331 4.50 7.68 -15.25
CA GLY A 331 4.00 6.31 -15.08
C GLY A 331 4.74 5.25 -15.90
N LYS A 332 5.66 5.66 -16.79
CA LYS A 332 6.70 4.78 -17.33
C LYS A 332 7.86 4.82 -16.35
N GLY A 333 8.48 3.70 -16.04
CA GLY A 333 9.71 3.76 -15.27
C GLY A 333 10.93 3.55 -16.14
N ARG A 334 11.98 4.27 -15.77
CA ARG A 334 13.29 4.23 -16.39
C ARG A 334 14.24 3.34 -15.61
N LEU A 335 15.35 3.01 -16.25
CA LEU A 335 16.48 2.39 -15.58
C LEU A 335 17.08 3.38 -14.56
N ILE A 336 17.58 2.84 -13.45
CA ILE A 336 18.28 3.64 -12.44
C ILE A 336 19.49 4.31 -13.07
N ALA A 337 19.55 5.64 -12.97
CA ALA A 337 20.68 6.43 -13.42
C ALA A 337 21.67 6.68 -12.27
N PRO A 338 22.96 6.96 -12.56
CA PRO A 338 23.94 7.33 -11.53
C PRO A 338 23.49 8.52 -10.66
N VAL A 339 22.72 9.44 -11.24
CA VAL A 339 22.14 10.59 -10.53
C VAL A 339 21.17 10.14 -9.44
N ASP A 340 20.42 9.06 -9.61
CA ASP A 340 19.49 8.58 -8.58
C ASP A 340 20.24 8.02 -7.37
N ILE A 341 21.36 7.35 -7.61
CA ILE A 341 22.26 6.86 -6.56
C ILE A 341 22.95 8.04 -5.87
N LEU A 342 23.35 9.07 -6.61
CA LEU A 342 23.90 10.30 -6.04
C LEU A 342 22.87 11.01 -5.15
N LYS A 343 21.61 11.14 -5.59
CA LYS A 343 20.51 11.70 -4.79
C LYS A 343 20.34 10.93 -3.48
N LEU A 344 20.33 9.60 -3.55
CA LEU A 344 20.28 8.73 -2.37
C LEU A 344 21.49 8.98 -1.45
N TRP A 345 22.70 9.03 -1.99
CA TRP A 345 23.90 9.28 -1.21
C TRP A 345 23.86 10.65 -0.52
N MET A 346 23.48 11.71 -1.24
CA MET A 346 23.39 13.07 -0.70
C MET A 346 22.39 13.12 0.46
N ARG A 347 21.21 12.52 0.32
CA ARG A 347 20.18 12.50 1.37
C ARG A 347 20.69 11.92 2.71
N HIS A 348 21.51 10.88 2.66
CA HIS A 348 22.00 10.20 3.87
C HIS A 348 23.32 10.73 4.41
N ARG A 349 24.18 11.31 3.57
CA ARG A 349 25.55 11.69 3.94
C ARG A 349 25.79 13.19 3.95
N TYR A 350 25.06 13.95 3.14
CA TYR A 350 25.22 15.38 3.10
C TYR A 350 24.57 15.99 4.34
N ARG A 351 25.33 16.78 5.08
CA ARG A 351 24.87 17.56 6.23
C ARG A 351 25.38 18.97 6.05
N PHE A 352 24.50 19.94 6.19
CA PHE A 352 24.89 21.34 6.24
C PHE A 352 25.72 21.54 7.50
N ASP A 353 26.92 22.09 7.32
CA ASP A 353 27.73 22.53 8.44
C ASP A 353 27.12 23.82 9.01
N GLU A 354 27.35 24.11 10.28
CA GLU A 354 26.90 25.36 10.91
C GLU A 354 27.52 26.60 10.23
N ASN A 355 28.63 26.41 9.51
CA ASN A 355 29.33 27.40 8.69
C ASN A 355 28.89 27.42 7.22
N THR A 356 27.73 26.86 6.87
CA THR A 356 27.24 26.90 5.48
C THR A 356 27.08 28.36 5.03
N PRO A 357 27.64 28.76 3.88
CA PRO A 357 27.58 30.14 3.44
C PRO A 357 26.13 30.64 3.31
N GLN A 358 25.89 31.85 3.79
CA GLN A 358 24.57 32.49 3.88
C GLN A 358 23.87 32.71 2.51
N TYR A 359 24.56 32.47 1.39
CA TYR A 359 24.02 32.55 0.04
C TYR A 359 23.28 31.27 -0.42
N VAL A 360 23.36 30.17 0.34
CA VAL A 360 22.64 28.94 0.00
C VAL A 360 21.19 29.08 0.47
N ASP A 361 20.32 29.50 -0.44
CA ASP A 361 18.89 29.59 -0.18
C ASP A 361 18.30 28.21 0.17
N PRO A 362 17.76 28.01 1.40
CA PRO A 362 17.24 26.72 1.83
C PRO A 362 15.96 26.30 1.09
N THR A 363 15.36 27.22 0.34
CA THR A 363 14.14 27.00 -0.45
C THR A 363 14.43 26.42 -1.83
N VAL A 364 15.67 26.54 -2.34
CA VAL A 364 16.04 26.07 -3.67
C VAL A 364 16.27 24.56 -3.64
N PRO A 365 15.55 23.77 -4.46
CA PRO A 365 15.70 22.32 -4.44
C PRO A 365 17.03 21.89 -5.08
N ILE A 366 17.84 21.16 -4.33
CA ILE A 366 19.07 20.54 -4.85
C ILE A 366 18.71 19.21 -5.50
N LEU A 367 19.04 19.03 -6.78
CA LEU A 367 18.70 17.83 -7.56
C LEU A 367 17.20 17.48 -7.56
N GLY A 368 16.34 18.50 -7.40
CA GLY A 368 14.88 18.35 -7.30
C GLY A 368 14.37 17.86 -5.94
N MET A 369 15.20 17.87 -4.89
CA MET A 369 14.83 17.55 -3.51
C MET A 369 14.91 18.80 -2.64
N ARG A 370 13.98 18.94 -1.68
CA ARG A 370 14.00 20.06 -0.73
C ARG A 370 15.08 19.86 0.32
N MET A 371 15.66 20.94 0.83
CA MET A 371 16.72 20.90 1.85
C MET A 371 16.28 20.15 3.12
N GLU A 372 15.03 20.35 3.53
CA GLU A 372 14.40 19.64 4.65
C GLU A 372 14.49 18.10 4.52
N GLU A 373 14.38 17.58 3.30
CA GLU A 373 14.43 16.12 3.06
C GLU A 373 15.83 15.55 3.36
N PHE A 374 16.91 16.33 3.19
CA PHE A 374 18.27 15.87 3.49
C PHE A 374 18.53 15.81 5.00
N GLU A 375 17.94 16.72 5.77
CA GLU A 375 18.13 16.79 7.22
C GLU A 375 17.27 15.79 7.98
N GLN A 376 16.06 15.54 7.48
CA GLN A 376 15.07 14.70 8.17
C GLN A 376 15.30 13.20 7.95
N VAL A 377 15.90 12.81 6.82
CA VAL A 377 16.06 11.39 6.47
C VAL A 377 17.11 10.71 7.36
N GLY A 378 16.75 9.54 7.87
CA GLY A 378 17.55 8.77 8.83
C GLY A 378 17.47 9.30 10.27
N MET A 379 16.59 10.26 10.54
CA MET A 379 16.33 10.84 11.87
C MET A 379 14.92 10.49 12.35
N GLU A 380 14.67 10.60 13.65
CA GLU A 380 13.30 10.45 14.19
C GLU A 380 12.36 11.51 13.60
N ARG A 381 11.18 11.06 13.16
CA ARG A 381 10.23 11.90 12.42
C ARG A 381 9.42 12.82 13.33
N LEU A 382 9.33 12.48 14.61
CA LEU A 382 8.71 13.31 15.63
C LEU A 382 9.81 13.93 16.49
N ALA A 383 9.84 15.26 16.54
CA ALA A 383 10.72 15.97 17.47
C ALA A 383 10.23 15.70 18.89
N ARG A 384 11.12 15.22 19.75
CA ARG A 384 10.82 15.12 21.18
C ARG A 384 10.90 16.53 21.77
N VAL A 385 9.89 16.92 22.52
CA VAL A 385 9.91 18.15 23.30
C VAL A 385 10.22 17.76 24.73
N GLU A 386 11.36 18.17 25.26
CA GLU A 386 11.70 18.05 26.68
C GLU A 386 11.77 19.47 27.24
N ASN A 387 11.03 19.73 28.32
CA ASN A 387 11.00 21.04 29.00
C ASN A 387 10.68 22.24 28.09
N GLY A 388 9.82 22.05 27.08
CA GLY A 388 9.42 23.11 26.14
C GLY A 388 10.44 23.42 25.04
N LEU A 389 11.62 22.78 25.06
CA LEU A 389 12.63 22.92 24.02
C LEU A 389 12.63 21.69 23.10
N PRO A 390 12.77 21.87 21.77
CA PRO A 390 12.91 20.76 20.85
C PRO A 390 14.26 20.07 21.09
N VAL A 391 14.22 18.81 21.53
CA VAL A 391 15.42 17.97 21.66
C VAL A 391 15.96 17.68 20.26
N ARG A 392 17.29 17.68 20.14
CA ARG A 392 17.97 17.27 18.90
C ARG A 392 17.45 15.89 18.48
N ARG A 393 16.93 15.80 17.26
CA ARG A 393 16.41 14.53 16.70
C ARG A 393 17.50 13.47 16.78
N GLN A 394 17.14 12.27 17.22
CA GLN A 394 18.07 11.14 17.24
C GLN A 394 18.08 10.45 15.88
N ARG A 395 19.16 9.70 15.59
CA ARG A 395 19.20 8.83 14.41
C ARG A 395 18.18 7.71 14.56
N ILE A 396 17.39 7.47 13.51
CA ILE A 396 16.38 6.42 13.53
C ILE A 396 17.04 5.04 13.46
N LEU A 397 16.58 4.12 14.29
CA LEU A 397 17.08 2.75 14.29
C LEU A 397 16.58 2.04 13.05
N ARG A 398 17.53 1.62 12.21
CA ARG A 398 17.27 0.86 11.00
C ARG A 398 16.77 -0.56 11.33
N PRO A 399 15.98 -1.19 10.44
CA PRO A 399 15.47 -2.55 10.66
C PRO A 399 16.55 -3.61 10.92
N ASP A 400 17.70 -3.53 10.25
CA ASP A 400 18.84 -4.44 10.45
C ASP A 400 19.39 -4.36 11.88
N LEU A 401 19.59 -3.14 12.39
CA LEU A 401 20.06 -2.90 13.75
C LEU A 401 19.05 -3.36 14.80
N LEU A 402 17.76 -3.15 14.55
CA LEU A 402 16.70 -3.60 15.44
C LEU A 402 16.68 -5.12 15.53
N VAL A 403 16.73 -5.83 14.39
CA VAL A 403 16.72 -7.30 14.34
C VAL A 403 17.94 -7.87 15.06
N MET A 404 19.14 -7.35 14.77
CA MET A 404 20.37 -7.83 15.39
C MET A 404 20.39 -7.55 16.90
N GLY A 405 20.01 -6.35 17.33
CA GLY A 405 19.94 -5.99 18.75
C GLY A 405 18.95 -6.86 19.52
N GLU A 406 17.79 -7.15 18.93
CA GLU A 406 16.78 -8.00 19.55
C GLU A 406 17.20 -9.48 19.56
N ALA A 407 17.86 -9.97 18.51
CA ALA A 407 18.37 -11.33 18.46
C ALA A 407 19.43 -11.60 19.53
N ILE A 408 20.36 -10.65 19.75
CA ILE A 408 21.35 -10.72 20.83
C ILE A 408 20.64 -10.72 22.19
N ARG A 409 19.67 -9.82 22.40
CA ARG A 409 18.89 -9.76 23.64
C ARG A 409 18.18 -11.07 23.96
N ARG A 410 17.67 -11.76 22.94
CA ARG A 410 16.97 -13.05 23.06
C ARG A 410 17.90 -14.27 23.06
N ARG A 411 19.22 -14.09 22.85
CA ARG A 411 20.19 -15.17 22.66
C ARG A 411 19.80 -16.13 21.54
N ILE A 412 19.24 -15.58 20.46
CA ILE A 412 19.05 -16.31 19.21
C ILE A 412 20.42 -16.34 18.56
N ASP A 413 21.15 -17.46 18.67
CA ASP A 413 22.50 -17.65 18.14
C ASP A 413 22.52 -17.60 16.59
N LEU A 414 22.24 -16.43 16.02
CA LEU A 414 22.17 -16.19 14.57
C LEU A 414 23.52 -16.43 13.89
N SER A 415 24.62 -16.19 14.60
CA SER A 415 25.98 -16.44 14.10
C SER A 415 26.20 -17.90 13.69
N ARG A 416 25.67 -18.85 14.48
CA ARG A 416 25.77 -20.28 14.17
C ARG A 416 24.99 -20.68 12.93
N LYS A 417 23.90 -19.96 12.63
CA LYS A 417 23.02 -20.22 11.48
C LYS A 417 23.42 -19.44 10.22
N TRP A 418 24.46 -18.61 10.29
CA TRP A 418 24.84 -17.72 9.19
C TRP A 418 25.23 -18.50 7.93
N TYR A 419 26.00 -19.57 8.08
CA TYR A 419 26.39 -20.46 6.99
C TYR A 419 25.17 -21.06 6.29
N ASP A 420 24.25 -21.63 7.07
CA ASP A 420 23.01 -22.21 6.56
C ASP A 420 22.18 -21.18 5.80
N MET A 421 22.09 -19.95 6.31
CA MET A 421 21.39 -18.84 5.63
C MET A 421 22.05 -18.45 4.31
N MET A 422 23.40 -18.45 4.22
CA MET A 422 24.10 -18.16 2.97
C MET A 422 23.89 -19.25 1.92
N VAL A 423 24.01 -20.52 2.32
CA VAL A 423 23.92 -21.69 1.44
C VAL A 423 22.48 -21.99 1.03
N TYR A 424 21.50 -21.56 1.83
CA TYR A 424 20.07 -21.80 1.57
C TYR A 424 19.69 -21.44 0.13
N GLY A 425 19.12 -22.42 -0.58
CA GLY A 425 18.63 -22.22 -1.95
C GLY A 425 19.62 -22.52 -3.06
N PHE A 426 20.91 -22.68 -2.74
CA PHE A 426 21.92 -23.14 -3.69
C PHE A 426 22.03 -24.66 -3.70
N LEU A 427 21.97 -25.27 -2.52
CA LEU A 427 22.02 -26.71 -2.30
C LEU A 427 20.67 -27.22 -1.81
N ASP A 428 20.22 -28.35 -2.35
CA ASP A 428 19.11 -29.14 -1.82
C ASP A 428 19.57 -29.91 -0.55
N PRO A 429 18.67 -30.48 0.28
CA PRO A 429 19.07 -31.32 1.41
C PRO A 429 19.93 -32.53 1.03
N PHE A 430 19.95 -32.90 -0.25
CA PHE A 430 20.80 -33.93 -0.85
C PHE A 430 22.06 -33.36 -1.53
N GLU A 431 22.43 -32.11 -1.22
CA GLU A 431 23.61 -31.39 -1.74
C GLU A 431 23.63 -31.16 -3.26
N LEU A 432 22.50 -31.40 -3.93
CA LEU A 432 22.35 -31.13 -5.36
C LEU A 432 22.14 -29.64 -5.62
N ARG A 433 22.77 -29.11 -6.67
CA ARG A 433 22.57 -27.71 -7.09
C ARG A 433 21.15 -27.51 -7.59
N VAL A 434 20.45 -26.53 -7.01
CA VAL A 434 19.07 -26.26 -7.43
C VAL A 434 19.05 -25.29 -8.62
N PRO A 435 18.38 -25.62 -9.73
CA PRO A 435 18.38 -24.78 -10.93
C PRO A 435 17.69 -23.44 -10.69
N VAL A 436 18.23 -22.36 -11.26
CA VAL A 436 17.65 -21.01 -11.13
C VAL A 436 16.40 -20.92 -12.01
N PRO A 437 15.21 -20.65 -11.45
CA PRO A 437 13.97 -20.55 -12.22
C PRO A 437 13.94 -19.27 -13.06
N LYS A 438 13.30 -19.32 -14.24
CA LYS A 438 13.04 -18.13 -15.05
C LYS A 438 11.90 -17.30 -14.45
N GLU A 439 11.87 -15.99 -14.71
CA GLU A 439 10.84 -15.08 -14.19
C GLU A 439 9.42 -15.54 -14.56
N ASP A 440 9.22 -15.95 -15.81
CA ASP A 440 7.91 -16.42 -16.31
C ASP A 440 7.40 -17.66 -15.56
N GLU A 441 8.29 -18.59 -15.21
CA GLU A 441 7.92 -19.80 -14.47
C GLU A 441 7.44 -19.46 -13.05
N ILE A 442 8.07 -18.48 -12.41
CA ILE A 442 7.70 -18.01 -11.08
C ILE A 442 6.35 -17.29 -11.12
N LEU A 443 6.16 -16.40 -12.11
CA LEU A 443 4.91 -15.66 -12.30
C LEU A 443 3.75 -16.60 -12.62
N GLN A 444 3.96 -17.60 -13.48
CA GLN A 444 2.96 -18.63 -13.79
C GLN A 444 2.64 -19.49 -12.56
N SER A 445 3.65 -19.88 -11.77
CA SER A 445 3.43 -20.64 -10.55
C SER A 445 2.61 -19.86 -9.51
N ARG A 446 2.74 -18.52 -9.46
CA ARG A 446 2.00 -17.68 -8.51
C ARG A 446 0.60 -17.30 -8.97
N ARG A 447 0.40 -17.06 -10.27
CA ARG A 447 -0.94 -16.80 -10.85
C ARG A 447 -1.80 -18.07 -10.90
N SER A 448 -1.18 -19.22 -10.71
CA SER A 448 -1.87 -20.50 -10.69
C SER A 448 -2.71 -20.65 -9.43
N TYR A 449 -4.03 -20.51 -9.57
CA TYR A 449 -4.99 -20.82 -8.50
C TYR A 449 -4.96 -22.30 -8.10
N TRP A 450 -4.57 -23.16 -9.05
CA TRP A 450 -4.54 -24.60 -8.87
C TRP A 450 -3.15 -25.08 -8.45
N THR A 451 -3.09 -25.87 -7.39
CA THR A 451 -1.89 -26.62 -7.02
C THR A 451 -1.49 -27.59 -8.14
N LYS A 452 -0.22 -28.04 -8.15
CA LYS A 452 0.22 -29.06 -9.12
C LYS A 452 -0.65 -30.33 -9.08
N LYS A 453 -1.13 -30.71 -7.90
CA LYS A 453 -2.03 -31.85 -7.70
C LYS A 453 -3.40 -31.59 -8.31
N GLU A 454 -3.99 -30.42 -8.06
CA GLU A 454 -5.28 -30.03 -8.63
C GLU A 454 -5.20 -29.89 -10.16
N LYS A 455 -4.13 -29.32 -10.71
CA LYS A 455 -3.93 -29.29 -12.16
C LYS A 455 -3.90 -30.68 -12.77
N LYS A 456 -3.22 -31.62 -12.10
CA LYS A 456 -3.19 -33.02 -12.54
C LYS A 456 -4.58 -33.64 -12.50
N MET A 457 -5.34 -33.39 -11.43
CA MET A 457 -6.71 -33.85 -11.28
C MET A 457 -7.66 -33.26 -12.33
N ILE A 458 -7.53 -31.96 -12.62
CA ILE A 458 -8.31 -31.27 -13.67
C ILE A 458 -7.97 -31.88 -15.03
N ALA A 459 -6.69 -32.06 -15.36
CA ALA A 459 -6.27 -32.69 -16.60
C ALA A 459 -6.77 -34.15 -16.72
N GLU A 460 -6.75 -34.91 -15.63
CA GLU A 460 -7.30 -36.26 -15.57
C GLU A 460 -8.83 -36.28 -15.77
N ASN A 461 -9.55 -35.31 -15.19
CA ASN A 461 -11.00 -35.17 -15.37
C ASN A 461 -11.35 -34.74 -16.80
N GLU A 462 -10.65 -33.76 -17.37
CA GLU A 462 -10.82 -33.35 -18.77
C GLU A 462 -10.54 -34.53 -19.73
N ALA A 463 -9.52 -35.35 -19.44
CA ALA A 463 -9.23 -36.54 -20.24
C ALA A 463 -10.34 -37.61 -20.13
N LYS A 464 -10.95 -37.76 -18.95
CA LYS A 464 -12.12 -38.64 -18.75
C LYS A 464 -13.34 -38.11 -19.51
N GLU A 465 -13.59 -36.80 -19.46
CA GLU A 465 -14.70 -36.18 -20.19
C GLU A 465 -14.52 -36.32 -21.71
N ARG A 466 -13.31 -36.11 -22.25
CA ARG A 466 -13.04 -36.36 -23.68
C ARG A 466 -13.30 -37.81 -24.07
N LYS A 467 -12.88 -38.78 -23.25
CA LYS A 467 -13.16 -40.20 -23.50
C LYS A 467 -14.66 -40.54 -23.41
N LEU A 468 -15.40 -39.89 -22.51
CA LEU A 468 -16.86 -40.04 -22.42
C LEU A 468 -17.56 -39.46 -23.64
N LEU A 469 -17.13 -38.28 -24.11
CA LEU A 469 -17.63 -37.64 -25.33
C LEU A 469 -17.33 -38.47 -26.59
N GLU A 470 -16.14 -39.06 -26.70
CA GLU A 470 -15.80 -39.96 -27.81
C GLU A 470 -16.68 -41.22 -27.78
N ARG A 471 -16.91 -41.81 -26.60
CA ARG A 471 -17.79 -42.99 -26.46
C ARG A 471 -19.25 -42.68 -26.79
N SER A 472 -19.76 -41.52 -26.41
CA SER A 472 -21.12 -41.10 -26.80
C SER A 472 -21.21 -40.77 -28.28
N ARG A 473 -20.14 -40.25 -28.90
CA ARG A 473 -20.08 -40.03 -30.36
C ARG A 473 -20.07 -41.33 -31.15
N CYS A 474 -19.36 -42.37 -30.69
CA CYS A 474 -19.39 -43.70 -31.33
C CYS A 474 -20.77 -44.37 -31.21
N ARG A 475 -21.46 -44.24 -30.06
CA ARG A 475 -22.81 -44.82 -29.89
C ARG A 475 -23.88 -44.19 -30.77
N ILE A 476 -23.67 -42.97 -31.26
CA ILE A 476 -24.60 -42.29 -32.18
C ILE A 476 -24.30 -42.67 -33.64
N GLY A 477 -23.09 -43.17 -33.95
CA GLY A 477 -22.67 -43.58 -35.28
C GLY A 477 -23.09 -45.00 -35.69
N ASP A 478 -23.31 -45.91 -34.74
CA ASP A 478 -23.69 -47.31 -35.00
C ASP A 478 -25.23 -47.52 -35.09
N GLY A 479 -25.99 -46.44 -35.20
CA GLY A 479 -27.46 -46.43 -35.26
C GLY A 479 -28.05 -46.04 -36.62
N CYS A 480 -27.38 -46.36 -37.73
CA CYS A 480 -27.92 -46.24 -39.09
C CYS A 480 -28.00 -47.61 -39.76
#